data_AF-A0A0S3TMF7-F1
#
_entry.id   AF-A0A0S3TMF7-F1
#
_cell.length_a   1.000
_cell.length_b   1.000
_cell.length_c   1.000
_cell.angle_alpha   90.00
_cell.angle_beta   90.00
_cell.angle_gamma   90.00
#
_symmetry.space_group_name_H-M   'P 1'
#
loop_
_entity.id
_entity.type
_entity.pdbx_description
1 polymer ?
#
loop_
_entity_poly.entity_id
_entity_poly.type
_entity_poly.pdbx_seq_one_letter_code
_entity_poly.pdbx_strand_id
1 'polypeptide(L)'
;MSITRRDFLLLMGGSADAVALNSLGGWERTNSPADRRISGISGLNDGKYLKATGAAVAVFRKQQGQGYIDQLGDRIIGTFGNCAGGTTPWGTVLSAEENFQAQVPEAVYSDGTSLDPSKRPFALGDEELYGQGNVFGLAGNKYGWIVEIDPANPNDYGTKHRWLGRYRHEAVGVRVEAGKPLAFYSGCDRRGGHIYKFVSRDKVQDPKNKANSQLLTQGILYAAKFNSDGTGRWIPLKVDTPIDPDLPSNIAGNLILLPKSPQAKTAQEAEGDYLAIAKDQEIAKYKQKFQNLGDLYSGNTEEKQGAILIDAHYAANAVGATCTARPEDTEVAANGDLYISFTSGSPDQEGGPDVRVFKGPKGETAYEYGWVMRLTEDSNDPAAVTFRWQMLATGGEPAAGAMGFANPDNLLLDKNGNIWMVTDVSTGKMNQSVKNRTDSNGKATAISGLFGNNAIWLIPTQGDDAGKAFLFGTGPVECEITGPCFTVDEKSMFISIQHPGEANGIRKNQVQESREFLLMTTTGEEFLQTRQVPIGSNWPTKSADAPPKPAVVVVTKSSIN
;
A
#
# COMPACT_ATOMS: atom_id res chain seq x y z
N MET A 1 5.75 -22.17 -23.17
CA MET A 1 6.49 -20.90 -23.26
C MET A 1 7.62 -20.99 -22.24
N SER A 2 8.89 -21.00 -22.65
CA SER A 2 10.03 -21.04 -21.71
C SER A 2 10.32 -19.62 -21.22
N ILE A 3 9.51 -19.14 -20.27
CA ILE A 3 9.80 -17.90 -19.55
C ILE A 3 11.01 -18.21 -18.64
N THR A 4 12.14 -17.54 -18.87
CA THR A 4 13.34 -17.72 -18.05
C THR A 4 13.19 -16.96 -16.74
N ARG A 5 13.94 -17.34 -15.69
CA ARG A 5 13.92 -16.67 -14.37
C ARG A 5 14.17 -15.15 -14.44
N ARG A 6 14.85 -14.69 -15.49
CA ARG A 6 15.13 -13.28 -15.77
C ARG A 6 13.92 -12.52 -16.31
N ASP A 7 13.05 -13.20 -17.07
CA ASP A 7 11.95 -12.55 -17.79
C ASP A 7 10.88 -12.00 -16.85
N PHE A 8 10.73 -12.58 -15.65
CA PHE A 8 9.72 -12.14 -14.69
C PHE A 8 10.06 -10.80 -14.02
N LEU A 9 11.31 -10.60 -13.58
CA LEU A 9 11.74 -9.29 -13.05
C LEU A 9 11.83 -8.21 -14.12
N LEU A 10 11.87 -8.57 -15.42
CA LEU A 10 11.67 -7.60 -16.50
C LEU A 10 10.21 -7.12 -16.53
N LEU A 11 9.23 -7.96 -16.18
CA LEU A 11 7.82 -7.56 -16.18
C LEU A 11 7.46 -6.67 -14.98
N MET A 12 8.18 -6.78 -13.87
CA MET A 12 7.98 -5.94 -12.67
C MET A 12 8.79 -4.65 -12.75
N GLY A 13 8.25 -3.57 -12.20
CA GLY A 13 8.84 -2.23 -12.26
C GLY A 13 7.85 -1.17 -12.67
N GLY A 14 8.33 -0.09 -13.28
CA GLY A 14 7.50 0.96 -13.90
C GLY A 14 7.79 1.13 -15.39
N SER A 15 6.81 1.66 -16.12
CA SER A 15 6.99 2.21 -17.47
C SER A 15 6.71 3.71 -17.49
N ALA A 16 7.44 4.44 -18.33
CA ALA A 16 7.07 5.77 -18.76
C ALA A 16 6.66 5.66 -20.23
N ASP A 17 5.46 6.12 -20.56
CA ASP A 17 4.86 6.03 -21.88
C ASP A 17 4.23 7.36 -22.28
N ALA A 18 4.48 7.82 -23.50
CA ALA A 18 3.86 9.04 -24.02
C ALA A 18 2.44 8.78 -24.56
N VAL A 19 1.49 9.64 -24.18
CA VAL A 19 0.11 9.64 -24.71
C VAL A 19 -0.24 10.98 -25.33
N ALA A 20 -1.09 10.97 -26.35
CA ALA A 20 -1.56 12.17 -27.04
C ALA A 20 -3.04 12.09 -27.40
N LEU A 21 -3.68 13.24 -27.60
CA LEU A 21 -5.00 13.32 -28.21
C LEU A 21 -4.88 13.13 -29.72
N ASN A 22 -5.64 12.17 -30.26
CA ASN A 22 -5.78 11.99 -31.69
C ASN A 22 -6.73 13.03 -32.30
N SER A 23 -6.84 13.05 -33.63
CA SER A 23 -7.67 14.00 -34.37
C SER A 23 -9.17 13.93 -34.04
N LEU A 24 -9.62 12.86 -33.38
CA LEU A 24 -11.01 12.64 -32.95
C LEU A 24 -11.24 12.98 -31.48
N GLY A 25 -10.23 13.51 -30.78
CA GLY A 25 -10.31 13.84 -29.36
C GLY A 25 -10.21 12.64 -28.41
N GLY A 26 -9.83 11.46 -28.92
CA GLY A 26 -9.52 10.28 -28.11
C GLY A 26 -8.04 10.25 -27.71
N TRP A 27 -7.72 9.71 -26.55
CA TRP A 27 -6.34 9.48 -26.12
C TRP A 27 -5.75 8.21 -26.74
N GLU A 28 -4.52 8.29 -27.23
CA GLU A 28 -3.77 7.16 -27.76
C GLU A 28 -2.32 7.14 -27.26
N ARG A 29 -1.74 5.95 -27.14
CA ARG A 29 -0.31 5.78 -26.88
C ARG A 29 0.48 6.18 -28.13
N THR A 30 1.54 6.93 -27.93
CA THR A 30 2.53 7.31 -28.95
C THR A 30 3.90 6.72 -28.62
N ASN A 31 4.74 6.51 -29.63
CA ASN A 31 6.14 6.15 -29.41
C ASN A 31 6.96 7.42 -29.21
N SER A 32 7.68 7.52 -28.09
CA SER A 32 8.49 8.69 -27.73
C SER A 32 9.90 8.27 -27.30
N PRO A 33 10.93 9.10 -27.54
CA PRO A 33 12.25 8.91 -26.93
C PRO A 33 12.25 8.97 -25.40
N ALA A 34 11.18 9.48 -24.78
CA ALA A 34 10.97 9.44 -23.34
C ALA A 34 10.50 8.06 -22.84
N ASP A 35 10.03 7.19 -23.75
CA ASP A 35 9.51 5.88 -23.39
C ASP A 35 10.63 5.02 -22.82
N ARG A 36 10.40 4.43 -21.64
CA ARG A 36 11.38 3.57 -20.99
C ARG A 36 10.74 2.61 -20.00
N ARG A 37 11.50 1.57 -19.67
CA ARG A 37 11.14 0.59 -18.64
C ARG A 37 12.20 0.56 -17.55
N ILE A 38 11.78 0.78 -16.31
CA ILE A 38 12.59 0.64 -15.10
C ILE A 38 12.13 -0.66 -14.43
N SER A 39 12.93 -1.72 -14.53
CA SER A 39 12.58 -3.09 -14.06
C SER A 39 13.16 -3.45 -12.71
N GLY A 40 12.72 -4.58 -12.15
CA GLY A 40 13.35 -5.30 -11.05
C GLY A 40 14.82 -5.71 -11.25
N ILE A 41 15.37 -5.58 -12.46
CA ILE A 41 16.80 -5.81 -12.75
C ILE A 41 17.50 -4.63 -13.47
N SER A 42 16.91 -3.43 -13.46
CA SER A 42 17.61 -2.24 -13.96
C SER A 42 18.88 -1.98 -13.15
N GLY A 43 19.99 -1.68 -13.80
CA GLY A 43 21.30 -1.54 -13.16
C GLY A 43 22.12 -2.84 -13.09
N LEU A 44 21.51 -4.03 -13.25
CA LEU A 44 22.23 -5.31 -13.11
C LEU A 44 23.35 -5.48 -14.14
N ASN A 45 23.09 -5.12 -15.41
CA ASN A 45 24.03 -5.36 -16.53
C ASN A 45 24.45 -4.10 -17.28
N ASP A 46 23.80 -2.97 -17.01
CA ASP A 46 23.97 -1.72 -17.77
C ASP A 46 24.54 -0.57 -16.91
N GLY A 47 24.79 -0.82 -15.62
CA GLY A 47 25.31 0.16 -14.68
C GLY A 47 24.33 1.29 -14.32
N LYS A 48 23.08 1.23 -14.80
CA LYS A 48 22.02 2.22 -14.56
C LYS A 48 21.30 1.94 -13.24
N TYR A 49 22.08 1.93 -12.16
CA TYR A 49 21.58 1.68 -10.81
C TYR A 49 20.60 2.78 -10.36
N LEU A 50 19.63 2.38 -9.56
CA LEU A 50 18.82 3.32 -8.79
C LEU A 50 19.69 4.02 -7.74
N LYS A 51 19.37 5.28 -7.50
CA LYS A 51 20.07 6.17 -6.57
C LYS A 51 19.44 6.16 -5.19
N ALA A 52 20.11 6.91 -4.31
CA ALA A 52 19.99 6.66 -2.91
C ALA A 52 20.23 7.83 -1.95
N THR A 53 19.27 8.15 -1.09
CA THR A 53 19.36 9.28 -0.13
C THR A 53 18.85 8.98 1.28
N GLY A 54 19.31 9.72 2.29
CA GLY A 54 18.83 9.62 3.68
C GLY A 54 19.64 8.66 4.56
N ALA A 55 19.31 8.57 5.85
CA ALA A 55 20.16 7.94 6.87
C ALA A 55 20.44 6.44 6.64
N ALA A 56 19.55 5.69 5.99
CA ALA A 56 19.76 4.29 5.64
C ALA A 56 20.94 4.06 4.66
N VAL A 57 21.43 5.10 3.97
CA VAL A 57 22.67 5.03 3.16
C VAL A 57 23.86 4.58 4.01
N ALA A 58 23.94 5.00 5.27
CA ALA A 58 25.02 4.60 6.17
C ALA A 58 25.05 3.07 6.36
N VAL A 59 23.88 2.44 6.47
CA VAL A 59 23.75 0.98 6.57
C VAL A 59 24.12 0.29 5.25
N PHE A 60 23.68 0.81 4.10
CA PHE A 60 23.98 0.21 2.80
C PHE A 60 25.47 0.24 2.43
N ARG A 61 26.23 1.20 2.98
CA ARG A 61 27.68 1.33 2.74
C ARG A 61 28.55 0.54 3.72
N LYS A 62 27.96 -0.15 4.69
CA LYS A 62 28.69 -1.01 5.64
C LYS A 62 29.57 -2.01 4.87
N GLN A 63 30.79 -2.19 5.37
CA GLN A 63 31.72 -3.23 4.88
C GLN A 63 31.62 -4.51 5.72
N GLN A 64 31.11 -4.39 6.95
CA GLN A 64 30.89 -5.47 7.90
C GLN A 64 29.60 -5.19 8.68
N GLY A 65 28.87 -6.23 9.03
CA GLY A 65 27.61 -6.17 9.76
C GLY A 65 27.17 -7.56 10.23
N GLN A 66 26.02 -7.64 10.88
CA GLN A 66 25.46 -8.89 11.41
C GLN A 66 24.95 -9.83 10.32
N GLY A 67 24.49 -9.26 9.20
CA GLY A 67 23.87 -9.97 8.08
C GLY A 67 24.59 -9.82 6.75
N TYR A 68 23.81 -10.00 5.68
CA TYR A 68 24.26 -9.98 4.30
C TYR A 68 24.54 -8.57 3.78
N ILE A 69 25.66 -8.43 3.05
CA ILE A 69 26.12 -7.20 2.41
C ILE A 69 26.45 -7.52 0.94
N ASP A 70 25.69 -6.92 0.02
CA ASP A 70 25.77 -7.19 -1.43
C ASP A 70 26.99 -6.58 -2.15
N GLN A 71 27.85 -5.85 -1.42
CA GLN A 71 29.04 -5.17 -1.94
C GLN A 71 28.76 -4.09 -3.01
N LEU A 72 27.51 -3.69 -3.19
CA LEU A 72 27.13 -2.61 -4.12
C LEU A 72 27.20 -1.23 -3.47
N GLY A 73 27.33 -1.17 -2.14
CA GLY A 73 27.23 0.07 -1.39
C GLY A 73 25.80 0.60 -1.45
N ASP A 74 25.63 1.88 -1.77
CA ASP A 74 24.33 2.52 -1.92
C ASP A 74 23.72 2.41 -3.33
N ARG A 75 24.38 1.73 -4.27
CA ARG A 75 23.82 1.39 -5.58
C ARG A 75 22.76 0.30 -5.42
N ILE A 76 21.64 0.45 -6.11
CA ILE A 76 20.49 -0.45 -6.02
C ILE A 76 20.14 -0.99 -7.41
N ILE A 77 19.90 -2.31 -7.48
CA ILE A 77 19.45 -2.98 -8.70
C ILE A 77 17.93 -3.03 -8.67
N GLY A 78 17.31 -2.32 -9.61
CA GLY A 78 15.89 -2.39 -9.88
C GLY A 78 14.93 -1.98 -8.76
N THR A 79 13.66 -2.16 -9.08
CA THR A 79 12.49 -1.96 -8.23
C THR A 79 11.41 -2.95 -8.65
N PHE A 80 10.67 -3.50 -7.70
CA PHE A 80 9.63 -4.52 -7.93
C PHE A 80 8.63 -4.52 -6.77
N GLY A 81 7.52 -5.24 -6.95
CA GLY A 81 6.36 -5.07 -6.06
C GLY A 81 5.83 -3.64 -6.13
N ASN A 82 5.96 -3.00 -7.30
CA ASN A 82 5.49 -1.65 -7.52
C ASN A 82 3.97 -1.68 -7.53
N CYS A 83 3.35 -1.10 -6.51
CA CYS A 83 1.90 -0.98 -6.46
C CYS A 83 1.48 0.38 -7.04
N ALA A 84 0.76 1.19 -6.27
CA ALA A 84 0.40 2.55 -6.64
C ALA A 84 1.58 3.52 -6.44
N GLY A 85 1.28 4.72 -5.97
CA GLY A 85 2.25 5.79 -5.83
C GLY A 85 1.58 7.15 -5.89
N GLY A 86 2.17 8.08 -6.63
CA GLY A 86 1.64 9.43 -6.75
C GLY A 86 2.45 10.31 -7.67
N THR A 87 2.05 11.57 -7.78
CA THR A 87 2.79 12.58 -8.55
C THR A 87 3.15 13.75 -7.67
N THR A 88 4.27 14.41 -8.01
CA THR A 88 4.70 15.61 -7.29
C THR A 88 4.33 16.86 -8.09
N PRO A 89 4.04 17.99 -7.42
CA PRO A 89 3.83 19.26 -8.10
C PRO A 89 5.03 19.78 -8.91
N TRP A 90 6.23 19.21 -8.69
CA TRP A 90 7.44 19.51 -9.45
C TRP A 90 7.70 18.56 -10.63
N GLY A 91 6.73 17.70 -10.96
CA GLY A 91 6.70 16.94 -12.20
C GLY A 91 7.49 15.63 -12.16
N THR A 92 7.64 15.01 -10.99
CA THR A 92 8.14 13.64 -10.83
C THR A 92 7.00 12.67 -10.49
N VAL A 93 7.24 11.39 -10.74
CA VAL A 93 6.36 10.28 -10.36
C VAL A 93 6.98 9.55 -9.17
N LEU A 94 6.15 9.15 -8.23
CA LEU A 94 6.52 8.33 -7.08
C LEU A 94 5.91 6.96 -7.30
N SER A 95 6.71 5.90 -7.20
CA SER A 95 6.25 4.52 -7.24
C SER A 95 6.55 3.85 -5.90
N ALA A 96 5.58 3.12 -5.38
CA ALA A 96 5.65 2.51 -4.07
C ALA A 96 6.00 1.02 -4.15
N GLU A 97 7.04 0.57 -3.45
CA GLU A 97 7.34 -0.85 -3.31
C GLU A 97 6.56 -1.44 -2.13
N GLU A 98 5.64 -2.34 -2.43
CA GLU A 98 4.64 -2.86 -1.51
C GLU A 98 4.96 -4.31 -1.11
N ASN A 99 4.52 -5.30 -1.89
CA ASN A 99 4.74 -6.72 -1.64
C ASN A 99 6.15 -7.22 -2.04
N PHE A 100 7.20 -6.44 -1.75
CA PHE A 100 8.59 -6.75 -2.10
C PHE A 100 9.13 -8.03 -1.41
N GLN A 101 8.56 -8.41 -0.27
CA GLN A 101 8.89 -9.62 0.48
C GLN A 101 8.63 -10.90 -0.33
N ALA A 102 7.79 -10.83 -1.36
CA ALA A 102 7.62 -11.92 -2.31
C ALA A 102 8.96 -12.32 -2.96
N GLN A 103 9.85 -11.33 -3.17
CA GLN A 103 11.06 -11.43 -3.98
C GLN A 103 12.35 -11.52 -3.16
N VAL A 104 12.41 -10.87 -2.01
CA VAL A 104 13.59 -10.75 -1.14
C VAL A 104 13.21 -10.88 0.35
N PRO A 105 14.14 -11.22 1.26
CA PRO A 105 13.84 -11.22 2.69
C PRO A 105 13.39 -9.83 3.19
N GLU A 106 12.27 -9.76 3.90
CA GLU A 106 11.80 -8.50 4.50
C GLU A 106 12.59 -8.15 5.77
N ALA A 107 12.82 -9.16 6.60
CA ALA A 107 13.36 -9.02 7.93
C ALA A 107 14.85 -8.62 7.91
N VAL A 108 15.31 -7.92 8.95
CA VAL A 108 16.67 -7.36 9.05
C VAL A 108 17.26 -7.58 10.45
N TYR A 109 18.58 -7.54 10.52
CA TYR A 109 19.29 -7.54 11.80
C TYR A 109 19.21 -6.17 12.50
N SER A 110 19.57 -6.14 13.78
CA SER A 110 19.54 -4.93 14.61
C SER A 110 20.45 -3.79 14.11
N ASP A 111 21.42 -4.07 13.23
CA ASP A 111 22.25 -3.06 12.57
C ASP A 111 21.71 -2.62 11.19
N GLY A 112 20.52 -3.07 10.83
CA GLY A 112 19.81 -2.80 9.58
C GLY A 112 20.31 -3.63 8.38
N THR A 113 21.27 -4.54 8.56
CA THR A 113 21.73 -5.40 7.47
C THR A 113 20.71 -6.48 7.14
N SER A 114 20.64 -6.86 5.85
CA SER A 114 19.67 -7.83 5.34
C SER A 114 19.94 -9.23 5.88
N LEU A 115 18.90 -10.06 5.98
CA LEU A 115 19.10 -11.52 5.96
C LEU A 115 19.77 -11.95 4.64
N ASP A 116 20.42 -13.12 4.68
CA ASP A 116 20.97 -13.75 3.48
C ASP A 116 19.85 -14.01 2.44
N PRO A 117 20.06 -13.72 1.14
CA PRO A 117 19.04 -13.94 0.11
C PRO A 117 18.50 -15.38 0.07
N SER A 118 19.28 -16.38 0.50
CA SER A 118 18.83 -17.78 0.60
C SER A 118 17.66 -17.99 1.57
N LYS A 119 17.40 -17.06 2.49
CA LYS A 119 16.23 -17.09 3.39
C LYS A 119 14.91 -16.83 2.64
N ARG A 120 14.96 -16.33 1.39
CA ARG A 120 13.82 -16.27 0.47
C ARG A 120 14.14 -17.08 -0.80
N PRO A 121 14.12 -18.42 -0.73
CA PRO A 121 14.48 -19.27 -1.86
C PRO A 121 13.55 -19.06 -3.06
N PHE A 122 14.09 -19.20 -4.27
CA PHE A 122 13.25 -19.21 -5.47
C PHE A 122 12.32 -20.42 -5.43
N ALA A 123 11.01 -20.19 -5.53
CA ALA A 123 9.99 -21.22 -5.47
C ALA A 123 8.88 -20.97 -6.50
N LEU A 124 8.32 -22.06 -7.00
CA LEU A 124 7.08 -22.07 -7.77
C LEU A 124 5.96 -22.37 -6.76
N GLY A 125 5.15 -21.37 -6.42
CA GLY A 125 3.90 -21.57 -5.69
C GLY A 125 2.78 -22.04 -6.61
N ASP A 126 1.63 -22.36 -6.03
CA ASP A 126 0.45 -22.79 -6.78
C ASP A 126 -0.13 -21.66 -7.64
N GLU A 127 -0.03 -20.41 -7.16
CA GLU A 127 -0.58 -19.21 -7.82
C GLU A 127 0.50 -18.20 -8.23
N GLU A 128 1.68 -18.21 -7.58
CA GLU A 128 2.71 -17.18 -7.80
C GLU A 128 4.14 -17.72 -7.80
N LEU A 129 5.07 -16.91 -8.31
CA LEU A 129 6.50 -17.13 -8.23
C LEU A 129 7.11 -16.33 -7.08
N TYR A 130 7.96 -16.97 -6.28
CA TYR A 130 8.62 -16.34 -5.13
C TYR A 130 10.14 -16.40 -5.20
N GLY A 131 10.81 -15.48 -4.50
CA GLY A 131 12.26 -15.51 -4.26
C GLY A 131 13.14 -15.27 -5.49
N GLN A 132 12.65 -14.58 -6.51
CA GLN A 132 13.42 -14.29 -7.72
C GLN A 132 14.63 -13.39 -7.41
N GLY A 133 14.50 -12.48 -6.44
CA GLY A 133 15.60 -11.61 -6.00
C GLY A 133 16.79 -12.38 -5.42
N ASN A 134 16.55 -13.55 -4.81
CA ASN A 134 17.63 -14.41 -4.32
C ASN A 134 18.58 -14.86 -5.44
N VAL A 135 18.04 -15.17 -6.62
CA VAL A 135 18.85 -15.62 -7.78
C VAL A 135 19.91 -14.58 -8.19
N PHE A 136 19.67 -13.31 -7.89
CA PHE A 136 20.55 -12.18 -8.21
C PHE A 136 21.31 -11.65 -7.00
N GLY A 137 21.24 -12.31 -5.84
CA GLY A 137 21.90 -11.87 -4.61
C GLY A 137 21.42 -10.51 -4.10
N LEU A 138 20.13 -10.20 -4.30
CA LEU A 138 19.59 -8.89 -3.93
C LEU A 138 19.42 -8.78 -2.41
N ALA A 139 19.99 -7.74 -1.79
CA ALA A 139 19.84 -7.46 -0.36
C ALA A 139 18.44 -6.88 -0.07
N GLY A 140 17.67 -7.55 0.79
CA GLY A 140 16.27 -7.22 1.05
C GLY A 140 16.03 -5.86 1.69
N ASN A 141 16.99 -5.36 2.47
CA ASN A 141 16.94 -4.02 3.07
C ASN A 141 16.96 -2.86 2.05
N LYS A 142 17.23 -3.13 0.77
CA LYS A 142 17.20 -2.14 -0.32
C LYS A 142 15.86 -2.03 -1.06
N TYR A 143 14.83 -2.77 -0.64
CA TYR A 143 13.49 -2.77 -1.23
C TYR A 143 12.42 -2.49 -0.19
N GLY A 144 11.24 -2.05 -0.62
CA GLY A 144 10.18 -1.57 0.27
C GLY A 144 10.27 -0.06 0.51
N TRP A 145 10.68 0.70 -0.49
CA TRP A 145 10.81 2.15 -0.41
C TRP A 145 9.99 2.83 -1.50
N ILE A 146 9.66 4.11 -1.28
CA ILE A 146 9.23 4.99 -2.37
C ILE A 146 10.39 5.28 -3.32
N VAL A 147 10.12 5.15 -4.63
CA VAL A 147 11.03 5.44 -5.74
C VAL A 147 10.53 6.68 -6.49
N GLU A 148 11.29 7.78 -6.44
CA GLU A 148 11.02 8.98 -7.25
C GLU A 148 11.68 8.86 -8.62
N ILE A 149 10.94 9.15 -9.69
CA ILE A 149 11.37 9.10 -11.08
C ILE A 149 10.99 10.41 -11.77
N ASP A 150 11.92 11.05 -12.47
CA ASP A 150 11.64 12.18 -13.36
C ASP A 150 11.29 11.67 -14.78
N PRO A 151 10.00 11.62 -15.18
CA PRO A 151 9.60 11.15 -16.50
C PRO A 151 10.14 12.04 -17.63
N ALA A 152 10.45 13.31 -17.36
CA ALA A 152 10.96 14.23 -18.38
C ALA A 152 12.47 14.05 -18.67
N ASN A 153 13.20 13.34 -17.80
CA ASN A 153 14.62 13.06 -17.98
C ASN A 153 14.83 11.58 -18.33
N PRO A 154 15.03 11.18 -19.60
CA PRO A 154 15.12 9.77 -20.02
C PRO A 154 16.25 8.97 -19.34
N ASN A 155 17.25 9.65 -18.76
CA ASN A 155 18.37 9.03 -18.06
C ASN A 155 18.16 8.87 -16.54
N ASP A 156 17.00 9.26 -16.01
CA ASP A 156 16.64 8.98 -14.63
C ASP A 156 16.06 7.58 -14.48
N TYR A 157 16.68 6.76 -13.64
CA TYR A 157 16.28 5.37 -13.37
C TYR A 157 15.61 5.20 -12.01
N GLY A 158 15.50 6.28 -11.24
CA GLY A 158 14.82 6.29 -9.95
C GLY A 158 15.76 6.56 -8.77
N THR A 159 15.22 7.26 -7.78
CA THR A 159 15.87 7.54 -6.49
C THR A 159 15.00 7.02 -5.36
N LYS A 160 15.55 6.15 -4.50
CA LYS A 160 14.83 5.70 -3.30
C LYS A 160 15.08 6.68 -2.14
N HIS A 161 14.03 7.28 -1.56
CA HIS A 161 14.12 8.27 -0.47
C HIS A 161 13.82 7.65 0.90
N ARG A 162 14.85 7.52 1.76
CA ARG A 162 14.77 6.60 2.91
C ARG A 162 14.24 7.21 4.18
N TRP A 163 14.22 8.53 4.26
CA TRP A 163 13.51 9.19 5.35
C TRP A 163 11.99 8.97 5.29
N LEU A 164 11.47 8.42 4.19
CA LEU A 164 10.08 7.99 4.07
C LEU A 164 9.81 6.64 4.78
N GLY A 165 10.86 5.96 5.25
CA GLY A 165 10.79 4.65 5.92
C GLY A 165 10.70 3.49 4.93
N ARG A 166 10.98 2.28 5.42
CA ARG A 166 10.86 1.04 4.67
C ARG A 166 9.75 0.18 5.23
N TYR A 167 8.77 -0.11 4.38
CA TYR A 167 7.63 -0.96 4.65
C TYR A 167 6.91 -1.27 3.33
N ARG A 168 5.77 -1.96 3.39
CA ARG A 168 4.95 -2.29 2.21
C ARG A 168 4.15 -1.05 1.79
N HIS A 169 4.80 -0.13 1.07
CA HIS A 169 4.17 1.13 0.68
C HIS A 169 3.10 0.88 -0.39
N GLU A 170 1.93 1.48 -0.24
CA GLU A 170 0.88 1.39 -1.25
C GLU A 170 0.81 2.62 -2.15
N ALA A 171 0.25 3.72 -1.67
CA ALA A 171 0.25 5.00 -2.37
C ALA A 171 0.71 6.15 -1.46
N VAL A 172 0.75 7.36 -2.02
CA VAL A 172 1.42 8.49 -1.36
C VAL A 172 0.68 9.82 -1.52
N GLY A 173 0.32 10.42 -0.41
CA GLY A 173 -0.22 11.77 -0.34
C GLY A 173 0.91 12.78 -0.15
N VAL A 174 1.05 13.75 -1.05
CA VAL A 174 2.11 14.78 -0.97
C VAL A 174 1.52 16.17 -0.75
N ARG A 175 1.91 16.80 0.34
CA ARG A 175 1.47 18.14 0.71
C ARG A 175 2.61 19.15 0.58
N VAL A 176 2.45 20.08 -0.37
CA VAL A 176 3.52 20.99 -0.82
C VAL A 176 3.04 22.44 -0.77
N GLU A 177 3.50 23.20 0.23
CA GLU A 177 3.07 24.58 0.45
C GLU A 177 4.26 25.52 0.66
N ALA A 178 4.32 26.61 -0.12
CA ALA A 178 5.37 27.61 0.02
C ALA A 178 5.45 28.15 1.45
N GLY A 179 6.67 28.22 2.00
CA GLY A 179 6.93 28.69 3.36
C GLY A 179 6.68 27.66 4.46
N LYS A 180 6.17 26.47 4.13
CA LYS A 180 5.97 25.35 5.07
C LYS A 180 6.92 24.19 4.76
N PRO A 181 7.18 23.29 5.72
CA PRO A 181 7.80 22.00 5.44
C PRO A 181 6.98 21.18 4.43
N LEU A 182 7.67 20.38 3.63
CA LEU A 182 7.05 19.33 2.82
C LEU A 182 6.52 18.25 3.77
N ALA A 183 5.27 17.83 3.57
CA ALA A 183 4.72 16.65 4.24
C ALA A 183 4.37 15.56 3.23
N PHE A 184 4.61 14.31 3.62
CA PHE A 184 4.41 13.13 2.81
C PHE A 184 3.71 12.07 3.65
N TYR A 185 2.65 11.47 3.13
CA TYR A 185 1.82 10.50 3.82
C TYR A 185 1.82 9.19 3.04
N SER A 186 1.84 8.05 3.74
CA SER A 186 1.79 6.73 3.10
C SER A 186 1.33 5.66 4.08
N GLY A 187 0.63 4.65 3.57
CA GLY A 187 0.25 3.45 4.30
C GLY A 187 1.30 2.34 4.19
N CYS A 188 1.38 1.50 5.22
CA CYS A 188 1.99 0.17 5.13
C CYS A 188 0.88 -0.86 4.94
N ASP A 189 0.65 -1.34 3.71
CA ASP A 189 -0.35 -2.36 3.45
C ASP A 189 0.11 -3.73 3.97
N ARG A 190 -0.26 -3.94 5.23
CA ARG A 190 -0.07 -5.17 5.98
C ARG A 190 -1.18 -5.24 7.00
N ARG A 191 -1.53 -6.46 7.41
CA ARG A 191 -2.41 -6.64 8.56
C ARG A 191 -1.75 -6.13 9.83
N GLY A 192 -2.33 -5.08 10.41
CA GLY A 192 -1.70 -4.35 11.52
C GLY A 192 -0.59 -3.40 11.07
N GLY A 193 -0.53 -3.03 9.78
CA GLY A 193 0.32 -1.97 9.26
C GLY A 193 -0.04 -0.60 9.83
N HIS A 194 0.61 0.48 9.38
CA HIS A 194 0.46 1.82 9.98
C HIS A 194 0.31 2.90 8.93
N ILE A 195 -0.20 4.05 9.36
CA ILE A 195 -0.13 5.30 8.61
C ILE A 195 1.12 6.07 9.04
N TYR A 196 1.88 6.53 8.06
CA TYR A 196 3.08 7.31 8.26
C TYR A 196 2.93 8.72 7.73
N LYS A 197 3.73 9.61 8.33
CA LYS A 197 3.94 10.98 7.89
C LYS A 197 5.43 11.30 7.92
N PHE A 198 5.99 11.75 6.81
CA PHE A 198 7.30 12.37 6.80
C PHE A 198 7.15 13.89 6.72
N VAL A 199 7.97 14.61 7.49
CA VAL A 199 8.07 16.08 7.44
C VAL A 199 9.51 16.48 7.16
N SER A 200 9.73 17.27 6.10
CA SER A 200 11.07 17.73 5.74
C SER A 200 11.64 18.69 6.78
N ARG A 201 12.97 18.70 6.93
CA ARG A 201 13.66 19.70 7.78
C ARG A 201 13.50 21.10 7.21
N ASP A 202 13.71 21.23 5.90
CA ASP A 202 13.71 22.51 5.20
C ASP A 202 12.34 22.80 4.59
N LYS A 203 12.07 24.08 4.36
CA LYS A 203 10.79 24.57 3.83
C LYS A 203 10.76 24.56 2.32
N VAL A 204 9.59 24.32 1.76
CA VAL A 204 9.30 24.54 0.35
C VAL A 204 9.39 26.03 0.06
N GLN A 205 10.14 26.42 -0.97
CA GLN A 205 10.17 27.80 -1.45
C GLN A 205 9.15 28.01 -2.57
N ASP A 206 9.22 27.19 -3.61
CA ASP A 206 8.27 27.14 -4.72
C ASP A 206 7.80 25.69 -4.90
N PRO A 207 6.49 25.38 -4.75
CA PRO A 207 5.96 24.03 -4.89
C PRO A 207 6.30 23.33 -6.21
N LYS A 208 6.49 24.08 -7.31
CA LYS A 208 6.75 23.50 -8.64
C LYS A 208 8.23 23.29 -8.95
N ASN A 209 9.12 23.71 -8.06
CA ASN A 209 10.55 23.63 -8.32
C ASN A 209 11.07 22.19 -8.19
N LYS A 210 11.70 21.67 -9.26
CA LYS A 210 12.34 20.34 -9.28
C LYS A 210 13.37 20.12 -8.16
N ALA A 211 13.95 21.18 -7.60
CA ALA A 211 14.85 21.09 -6.45
C ALA A 211 14.17 20.54 -5.18
N ASN A 212 12.83 20.54 -5.10
CA ASN A 212 12.09 20.03 -3.95
C ASN A 212 12.32 18.54 -3.68
N SER A 213 12.77 17.74 -4.67
CA SER A 213 13.24 16.36 -4.45
C SER A 213 14.29 16.27 -3.32
N GLN A 214 15.14 17.30 -3.16
CA GLN A 214 16.15 17.34 -2.09
C GLN A 214 15.53 17.44 -0.68
N LEU A 215 14.29 17.93 -0.55
CA LEU A 215 13.59 18.03 0.74
C LEU A 215 13.26 16.64 1.32
N LEU A 216 13.16 15.61 0.48
CA LEU A 216 12.95 14.21 0.88
C LEU A 216 14.21 13.56 1.48
N THR A 217 15.36 14.25 1.46
CA THR A 217 16.64 13.69 1.91
C THR A 217 16.91 13.88 3.39
N GLN A 218 16.18 14.78 4.07
CA GLN A 218 16.35 15.12 5.48
C GLN A 218 15.02 15.56 6.10
N GLY A 219 14.67 14.96 7.24
CA GLY A 219 13.45 15.30 7.97
C GLY A 219 13.19 14.33 9.11
N ILE A 220 11.93 14.11 9.44
CA ILE A 220 11.51 13.16 10.48
C ILE A 220 10.35 12.32 9.93
N LEU A 221 10.46 11.01 10.09
CA LEU A 221 9.37 10.07 9.88
C LEU A 221 8.56 9.93 11.16
N TYR A 222 7.24 9.92 11.05
CA TYR A 222 6.30 9.71 12.13
C TYR A 222 5.35 8.57 11.79
N ALA A 223 4.86 7.89 12.82
CA ALA A 223 3.77 6.91 12.73
C ALA A 223 2.54 7.40 13.51
N ALA A 224 1.34 7.13 13.00
CA ALA A 224 0.09 7.61 13.58
C ALA A 224 -0.31 6.81 14.84
N LYS A 225 -0.78 7.52 15.86
CA LYS A 225 -1.61 6.99 16.96
C LYS A 225 -3.01 7.56 16.84
N PHE A 226 -4.00 6.69 16.66
CA PHE A 226 -5.41 7.03 16.67
C PHE A 226 -5.99 6.74 18.06
N ASN A 227 -6.70 7.71 18.63
CA ASN A 227 -7.51 7.53 19.83
C ASN A 227 -8.98 7.33 19.42
N SER A 228 -9.73 6.50 20.15
CA SER A 228 -11.12 6.16 19.83
C SER A 228 -12.12 7.33 19.91
N ASP A 229 -11.68 8.51 20.38
CA ASP A 229 -12.47 9.73 20.48
C ASP A 229 -12.37 10.64 19.23
N GLY A 230 -11.73 10.17 18.16
CA GLY A 230 -11.53 10.94 16.92
C GLY A 230 -10.32 11.88 16.97
N THR A 231 -9.50 11.84 18.04
CA THR A 231 -8.22 12.53 18.09
C THR A 231 -7.06 11.59 17.76
N GLY A 232 -5.90 12.15 17.44
CA GLY A 232 -4.69 11.38 17.28
C GLY A 232 -3.42 12.22 17.35
N ARG A 233 -2.28 11.54 17.32
CA ARG A 233 -0.96 12.17 17.34
C ARG A 233 0.04 11.43 16.47
N TRP A 234 1.03 12.16 16.00
CA TRP A 234 2.17 11.63 15.25
C TRP A 234 3.33 11.30 16.20
N ILE A 235 3.79 10.05 16.20
CA ILE A 235 4.91 9.59 17.02
C ILE A 235 6.18 9.58 16.16
N PRO A 236 7.21 10.38 16.48
CA PRO A 236 8.43 10.41 15.67
C PRO A 236 9.21 9.10 15.77
N LEU A 237 9.80 8.61 14.68
CA LEU A 237 10.65 7.42 14.65
C LEU A 237 12.12 7.83 14.65
N LYS A 238 12.64 8.12 15.86
CA LYS A 238 14.02 8.55 16.09
C LYS A 238 14.63 7.81 17.27
N VAL A 239 15.96 7.83 17.36
CA VAL A 239 16.74 7.07 18.35
C VAL A 239 16.25 7.28 19.79
N ASP A 240 15.85 8.49 20.17
CA ASP A 240 15.39 8.83 21.53
C ASP A 240 13.87 8.66 21.74
N THR A 241 13.12 8.12 20.77
CA THR A 241 11.68 7.90 20.93
C THR A 241 11.41 6.82 21.99
N PRO A 242 10.59 7.11 23.02
CA PRO A 242 10.25 6.14 24.06
C PRO A 242 9.54 4.88 23.53
N ILE A 243 9.84 3.74 24.14
CA ILE A 243 9.15 2.46 23.88
C ILE A 243 7.80 2.43 24.61
N ASP A 244 6.73 2.20 23.87
CA ASP A 244 5.37 2.14 24.40
C ASP A 244 4.43 1.29 23.52
N PRO A 245 4.75 0.02 23.22
CA PRO A 245 3.95 -0.79 22.33
C PRO A 245 2.54 -1.04 22.90
N ASP A 246 1.55 -1.16 22.02
CA ASP A 246 0.19 -1.52 22.40
C ASP A 246 0.12 -2.94 22.96
N LEU A 247 -0.96 -3.22 23.70
CA LEU A 247 -1.25 -4.54 24.24
C LEU A 247 -1.85 -5.45 23.14
N PRO A 248 -1.39 -6.70 23.01
CA PRO A 248 -1.98 -7.69 22.10
C PRO A 248 -3.50 -7.79 22.24
N SER A 249 -4.05 -7.70 23.45
CA SER A 249 -5.51 -7.76 23.68
C SER A 249 -6.33 -6.64 23.00
N ASN A 250 -5.69 -5.55 22.58
CA ASN A 250 -6.34 -4.48 21.80
C ASN A 250 -6.26 -4.74 20.28
N ILE A 251 -5.53 -5.75 19.84
CA ILE A 251 -5.24 -6.00 18.43
C ILE A 251 -6.02 -7.23 17.97
N ALA A 252 -6.73 -7.10 16.85
CA ALA A 252 -7.40 -8.25 16.24
C ALA A 252 -6.37 -9.37 15.98
N GLY A 253 -6.67 -10.59 16.42
CA GLY A 253 -5.73 -11.72 16.37
C GLY A 253 -4.84 -11.86 17.61
N ASN A 254 -4.88 -10.91 18.56
CA ASN A 254 -4.11 -10.92 19.80
C ASN A 254 -2.60 -11.06 19.59
N LEU A 255 -2.04 -10.36 18.60
CA LEU A 255 -0.63 -10.46 18.21
C LEU A 255 -0.04 -9.08 17.90
N ILE A 256 1.14 -8.82 18.42
CA ILE A 256 1.99 -7.70 17.99
C ILE A 256 3.42 -8.20 17.74
N LEU A 257 4.03 -7.70 16.66
CA LEU A 257 5.39 -8.06 16.26
C LEU A 257 6.33 -6.91 16.61
N LEU A 258 7.33 -7.17 17.46
CA LEU A 258 8.28 -6.16 17.93
C LEU A 258 9.71 -6.43 17.42
N PRO A 259 10.58 -5.41 17.33
CA PRO A 259 11.99 -5.62 17.02
C PRO A 259 12.65 -6.50 18.08
N LYS A 260 13.47 -7.45 17.63
CA LYS A 260 14.40 -8.17 18.51
C LYS A 260 15.55 -7.25 18.89
N SER A 261 16.09 -7.45 20.09
CA SER A 261 17.16 -6.59 20.58
C SER A 261 18.56 -7.09 20.20
N PRO A 262 19.56 -6.19 20.19
CA PRO A 262 20.91 -6.52 19.78
C PRO A 262 21.68 -7.40 20.79
N GLN A 263 21.09 -7.67 21.96
CA GLN A 263 21.71 -8.50 23.01
C GLN A 263 21.37 -10.00 22.88
N ALA A 264 21.02 -10.47 21.68
CA ALA A 264 20.86 -11.89 21.40
C ALA A 264 22.14 -12.66 21.75
N LYS A 265 22.02 -13.75 22.52
CA LYS A 265 23.17 -14.52 23.01
C LYS A 265 23.58 -15.62 22.05
N THR A 266 22.72 -15.98 21.10
CA THR A 266 22.98 -16.99 20.07
C THR A 266 22.70 -16.45 18.68
N ALA A 267 23.32 -17.05 17.66
CA ALA A 267 23.07 -16.69 16.26
C ALA A 267 21.60 -16.91 15.85
N GLN A 268 20.91 -17.91 16.42
CA GLN A 268 19.48 -18.16 16.20
C GLN A 268 18.57 -17.16 16.90
N GLU A 269 18.95 -16.67 18.09
CA GLU A 269 18.28 -15.55 18.74
C GLU A 269 18.52 -14.23 17.98
N ALA A 270 19.67 -14.11 17.32
CA ALA A 270 20.09 -12.94 16.56
C ALA A 270 19.56 -12.93 15.11
N GLU A 271 19.14 -14.07 14.55
CA GLU A 271 18.55 -14.12 13.21
C GLU A 271 17.37 -13.13 13.17
N GLY A 272 17.50 -12.18 12.24
CA GLY A 272 16.77 -10.91 12.09
C GLY A 272 15.30 -11.03 11.76
N ASP A 273 14.61 -11.92 12.46
CA ASP A 273 13.16 -12.06 12.50
C ASP A 273 12.57 -11.18 13.63
N TYR A 274 11.26 -11.06 13.72
CA TYR A 274 10.56 -10.29 14.76
C TYR A 274 10.36 -11.07 16.07
N LEU A 275 10.03 -10.37 17.15
CA LEU A 275 9.51 -10.93 18.41
C LEU A 275 7.98 -10.90 18.39
N ALA A 276 7.37 -12.07 18.21
CA ALA A 276 5.92 -12.23 18.30
C ALA A 276 5.46 -12.22 19.77
N ILE A 277 4.63 -11.25 20.15
CA ILE A 277 4.04 -11.15 21.49
C ILE A 277 2.53 -11.34 21.41
N ALA A 278 2.02 -12.33 22.14
CA ALA A 278 0.60 -12.67 22.20
C ALA A 278 -0.03 -12.46 23.59
N LYS A 279 0.77 -12.01 24.57
CA LYS A 279 0.32 -11.82 25.96
C LYS A 279 0.73 -10.45 26.49
N ASP A 280 -0.22 -9.72 27.04
CA ASP A 280 -0.02 -8.37 27.59
C ASP A 280 1.10 -8.31 28.65
N GLN A 281 1.31 -9.36 29.45
CA GLN A 281 2.37 -9.36 30.46
C GLN A 281 3.79 -9.32 29.85
N GLU A 282 3.95 -9.76 28.60
CA GLU A 282 5.24 -9.73 27.90
C GLU A 282 5.58 -8.31 27.43
N ILE A 283 4.57 -7.48 27.15
CA ILE A 283 4.74 -6.05 26.87
C ILE A 283 5.35 -5.33 28.06
N ALA A 284 4.86 -5.60 29.28
CA ALA A 284 5.42 -5.01 30.49
C ALA A 284 6.92 -5.33 30.65
N LYS A 285 7.33 -6.57 30.33
CA LYS A 285 8.74 -6.98 30.36
C LYS A 285 9.56 -6.28 29.27
N TYR A 286 8.98 -6.11 28.08
CA TYR A 286 9.62 -5.41 26.97
C TYR A 286 9.92 -3.95 27.34
N LYS A 287 8.93 -3.23 27.90
CA LYS A 287 9.06 -1.84 28.37
C LYS A 287 10.04 -1.67 29.53
N GLN A 288 10.21 -2.70 30.37
CA GLN A 288 11.24 -2.69 31.42
C GLN A 288 12.64 -2.87 30.85
N LYS A 289 12.78 -3.63 29.76
CA LYS A 289 14.07 -3.95 29.15
C LYS A 289 14.59 -2.83 28.24
N PHE A 290 13.71 -2.12 27.54
CA PHE A 290 14.06 -1.08 26.57
C PHE A 290 13.36 0.23 26.90
N GLN A 291 14.10 1.34 26.88
CA GLN A 291 13.58 2.67 27.20
C GLN A 291 13.25 3.45 25.93
N ASN A 292 14.09 3.36 24.91
CA ASN A 292 13.92 4.07 23.63
C ASN A 292 14.27 3.19 22.42
N LEU A 293 13.87 3.61 21.22
CA LEU A 293 14.18 2.90 19.97
C LEU A 293 15.69 2.64 19.79
N GLY A 294 16.55 3.55 20.24
CA GLY A 294 17.99 3.40 20.18
C GLY A 294 18.55 2.20 20.95
N ASP A 295 17.80 1.64 21.91
CA ASP A 295 18.16 0.43 22.65
C ASP A 295 17.94 -0.86 21.82
N LEU A 296 17.14 -0.78 20.76
CA LEU A 296 16.78 -1.90 19.87
C LEU A 296 17.71 -2.06 18.67
N TYR A 297 18.51 -1.03 18.34
CA TYR A 297 19.36 -1.02 17.16
C TYR A 297 20.84 -0.78 17.50
N SER A 298 21.72 -1.31 16.65
CA SER A 298 23.18 -1.28 16.80
C SER A 298 23.84 -0.30 15.82
N GLY A 299 25.07 0.12 16.14
CA GLY A 299 25.86 1.04 15.33
C GLY A 299 26.00 2.43 15.95
N ASN A 300 26.63 3.34 15.20
CA ASN A 300 26.68 4.76 15.56
C ASN A 300 25.30 5.42 15.41
N THR A 301 25.16 6.68 15.82
CA THR A 301 23.87 7.40 15.79
C THR A 301 23.19 7.42 14.40
N GLU A 302 23.96 7.63 13.33
CA GLU A 302 23.43 7.66 11.97
C GLU A 302 23.02 6.26 11.50
N GLU A 303 23.83 5.25 11.80
CA GLU A 303 23.53 3.85 11.48
C GLU A 303 22.28 3.37 12.21
N LYS A 304 22.11 3.72 13.50
CA LYS A 304 20.90 3.40 14.26
C LYS A 304 19.67 4.06 13.66
N GLN A 305 19.75 5.34 13.27
CA GLN A 305 18.64 6.01 12.59
C GLN A 305 18.34 5.35 11.24
N GLY A 306 19.36 4.93 10.50
CA GLY A 306 19.21 4.15 9.27
C GLY A 306 18.51 2.81 9.51
N ALA A 307 18.90 2.07 10.55
CA ALA A 307 18.29 0.81 10.93
C ALA A 307 16.82 0.97 11.36
N ILE A 308 16.49 2.01 12.14
CA ILE A 308 15.09 2.36 12.49
C ILE A 308 14.24 2.59 11.24
N LEU A 309 14.78 3.29 10.23
CA LEU A 309 14.05 3.54 8.98
C LEU A 309 13.91 2.28 8.13
N ILE A 310 14.91 1.40 8.12
CA ILE A 310 14.87 0.10 7.42
C ILE A 310 13.85 -0.85 8.08
N ASP A 311 13.68 -0.74 9.39
CA ASP A 311 12.81 -1.57 10.23
C ASP A 311 11.53 -0.83 10.68
N ALA A 312 11.11 0.18 9.90
CA ALA A 312 10.14 1.20 10.32
C ALA A 312 8.81 0.62 10.80
N HIS A 313 8.34 -0.49 10.22
CA HIS A 313 7.12 -1.17 10.67
C HIS A 313 7.24 -1.69 12.12
N TYR A 314 8.28 -2.45 12.44
CA TYR A 314 8.43 -2.96 13.80
C TYR A 314 8.85 -1.85 14.77
N ALA A 315 9.61 -0.84 14.31
CA ALA A 315 9.87 0.36 15.10
C ALA A 315 8.57 1.09 15.47
N ALA A 316 7.61 1.21 14.54
CA ALA A 316 6.31 1.81 14.79
C ALA A 316 5.49 1.02 15.82
N ASN A 317 5.47 -0.32 15.72
CA ASN A 317 4.87 -1.18 16.77
C ASN A 317 5.52 -0.91 18.14
N ALA A 318 6.84 -0.81 18.21
CA ALA A 318 7.59 -0.64 19.46
C ALA A 318 7.32 0.71 20.17
N VAL A 319 6.96 1.75 19.43
CA VAL A 319 6.61 3.07 19.99
C VAL A 319 5.11 3.26 20.20
N GLY A 320 4.31 2.23 19.92
CA GLY A 320 2.87 2.23 20.14
C GLY A 320 2.06 2.91 19.06
N ALA A 321 2.57 2.99 17.82
CA ALA A 321 1.74 3.38 16.69
C ALA A 321 0.55 2.44 16.56
N THR A 322 -0.60 2.96 16.14
CA THR A 322 -1.81 2.15 16.02
C THR A 322 -1.64 1.15 14.88
N CYS A 323 -1.82 -0.14 15.17
CA CYS A 323 -1.99 -1.16 14.13
C CYS A 323 -3.30 -0.90 13.38
N THR A 324 -3.23 -0.78 12.06
CA THR A 324 -4.35 -0.36 11.21
C THR A 324 -4.84 -1.47 10.29
N ALA A 325 -6.01 -1.26 9.69
CA ALA A 325 -6.73 -2.26 8.91
C ALA A 325 -6.31 -2.28 7.43
N ARG A 326 -5.05 -2.62 7.18
CA ARG A 326 -4.46 -2.64 5.82
C ARG A 326 -4.63 -1.29 5.10
N PRO A 327 -3.88 -0.27 5.52
CA PRO A 327 -3.95 1.04 4.89
C PRO A 327 -3.39 0.97 3.48
N GLU A 328 -4.21 1.32 2.51
CA GLU A 328 -3.82 1.33 1.12
C GLU A 328 -3.52 2.76 0.67
N ASP A 329 -4.44 3.42 -0.03
CA ASP A 329 -4.16 4.71 -0.64
C ASP A 329 -4.29 5.89 0.33
N THR A 330 -3.52 6.93 0.07
CA THR A 330 -3.51 8.19 0.82
C THR A 330 -3.55 9.38 -0.14
N GLU A 331 -4.60 10.19 -0.04
CA GLU A 331 -4.83 11.34 -0.94
C GLU A 331 -4.98 12.65 -0.16
N VAL A 332 -4.30 13.71 -0.62
CA VAL A 332 -4.33 15.03 0.05
C VAL A 332 -5.22 15.99 -0.71
N ALA A 333 -6.30 16.43 -0.08
CA ALA A 333 -7.19 17.43 -0.63
C ALA A 333 -6.58 18.83 -0.63
N ALA A 334 -7.09 19.71 -1.48
CA ALA A 334 -6.66 21.11 -1.58
C ALA A 334 -6.80 21.89 -0.27
N ASN A 335 -7.72 21.48 0.62
CA ASN A 335 -7.89 22.08 1.94
C ASN A 335 -6.89 21.55 2.98
N GLY A 336 -6.04 20.58 2.63
CA GLY A 336 -5.03 19.96 3.50
C GLY A 336 -5.51 18.73 4.27
N ASP A 337 -6.75 18.28 4.09
CA ASP A 337 -7.22 17.00 4.63
C ASP A 337 -6.55 15.83 3.93
N LEU A 338 -6.31 14.77 4.69
CA LEU A 338 -5.81 13.49 4.21
C LEU A 338 -6.97 12.48 4.17
N TYR A 339 -7.16 11.84 3.04
CA TYR A 339 -8.08 10.72 2.87
C TYR A 339 -7.28 9.43 2.80
N ILE A 340 -7.80 8.38 3.43
CA ILE A 340 -7.08 7.11 3.59
C ILE A 340 -8.06 5.97 3.36
N SER A 341 -7.73 5.02 2.49
CA SER A 341 -8.47 3.75 2.41
C SER A 341 -7.85 2.69 3.31
N PHE A 342 -8.71 1.86 3.88
CA PHE A 342 -8.35 0.72 4.70
C PHE A 342 -9.09 -0.50 4.15
N THR A 343 -8.39 -1.41 3.48
CA THR A 343 -9.07 -2.43 2.67
C THR A 343 -9.69 -3.55 3.49
N SER A 344 -9.09 -3.97 4.61
CA SER A 344 -9.63 -5.05 5.43
C SER A 344 -9.10 -5.03 6.87
N GLY A 345 -10.01 -5.24 7.81
CA GLY A 345 -9.70 -5.39 9.22
C GLY A 345 -9.61 -6.83 9.73
N SER A 346 -9.70 -7.83 8.85
CA SER A 346 -9.45 -9.23 9.25
C SER A 346 -7.98 -9.39 9.69
N PRO A 347 -7.65 -10.21 10.70
CA PRO A 347 -6.27 -10.50 11.09
C PRO A 347 -5.66 -11.68 10.31
N ASP A 348 -4.36 -11.90 10.46
CA ASP A 348 -3.60 -13.09 10.02
C ASP A 348 -2.39 -13.37 10.95
N GLN A 349 -1.41 -14.15 10.49
CA GLN A 349 -0.19 -14.45 11.26
C GLN A 349 0.78 -13.27 11.46
N GLU A 350 0.60 -12.17 10.73
CA GLU A 350 1.40 -10.94 10.88
C GLU A 350 0.73 -9.95 11.86
N GLY A 351 -0.57 -10.09 12.11
CA GLY A 351 -1.31 -9.30 13.10
C GLY A 351 -2.70 -8.90 12.63
N GLY A 352 -3.19 -7.76 13.12
CA GLY A 352 -4.49 -7.20 12.75
C GLY A 352 -4.63 -5.75 13.22
N PRO A 353 -5.75 -5.08 12.92
CA PRO A 353 -5.99 -3.72 13.38
C PRO A 353 -6.32 -3.63 14.87
N ASP A 354 -6.13 -2.43 15.43
CA ASP A 354 -6.62 -2.05 16.76
C ASP A 354 -8.15 -2.00 16.78
N VAL A 355 -8.75 -2.90 17.58
CA VAL A 355 -10.21 -3.07 17.67
C VAL A 355 -10.92 -1.90 18.35
N ARG A 356 -10.17 -0.97 18.96
CA ARG A 356 -10.72 0.26 19.54
C ARG A 356 -11.03 1.31 18.48
N VAL A 357 -10.33 1.26 17.34
CA VAL A 357 -10.43 2.23 16.23
C VAL A 357 -11.23 1.65 15.07
N PHE A 358 -10.90 0.43 14.62
CA PHE A 358 -11.49 -0.18 13.42
C PHE A 358 -12.66 -1.07 13.78
N LYS A 359 -13.88 -0.57 13.53
CA LYS A 359 -15.13 -1.24 13.86
C LYS A 359 -16.11 -1.19 12.70
N GLY A 360 -16.92 -2.23 12.57
CA GLY A 360 -18.09 -2.20 11.69
C GLY A 360 -19.18 -1.24 12.17
N PRO A 361 -20.22 -1.00 11.37
CA PRO A 361 -21.31 -0.06 11.68
C PRO A 361 -22.01 -0.31 13.02
N LYS A 362 -21.99 -1.55 13.53
CA LYS A 362 -22.61 -1.96 14.80
C LYS A 362 -21.57 -2.30 15.87
N GLY A 363 -20.32 -1.91 15.66
CA GLY A 363 -19.22 -2.17 16.59
C GLY A 363 -18.51 -3.52 16.39
N GLU A 364 -18.71 -4.18 15.24
CA GLU A 364 -18.14 -5.50 14.97
C GLU A 364 -16.61 -5.44 14.81
N THR A 365 -15.92 -6.44 15.36
CA THR A 365 -14.47 -6.63 15.22
C THR A 365 -14.13 -8.13 15.25
N ALA A 366 -13.23 -8.65 14.42
CA ALA A 366 -12.64 -8.02 13.24
C ALA A 366 -13.70 -7.74 12.15
N TYR A 367 -13.42 -6.82 11.24
CA TYR A 367 -14.36 -6.39 10.19
C TYR A 367 -13.70 -6.38 8.82
N GLU A 368 -14.27 -7.10 7.86
CA GLU A 368 -13.59 -7.44 6.60
C GLU A 368 -13.67 -6.35 5.52
N TYR A 369 -14.75 -5.57 5.48
CA TYR A 369 -15.15 -4.86 4.27
C TYR A 369 -14.51 -3.48 4.09
N GLY A 370 -13.70 -3.05 5.05
CA GLY A 370 -12.87 -1.86 4.94
C GLY A 370 -13.58 -0.52 5.18
N TRP A 371 -12.80 0.57 5.08
CA TRP A 371 -13.22 1.93 5.42
C TRP A 371 -12.52 2.97 4.53
N VAL A 372 -13.10 4.17 4.44
CA VAL A 372 -12.40 5.39 4.03
C VAL A 372 -12.41 6.36 5.20
N MET A 373 -11.23 6.80 5.64
CA MET A 373 -11.03 7.75 6.71
C MET A 373 -10.68 9.13 6.16
N ARG A 374 -11.10 10.18 6.87
CA ARG A 374 -10.59 11.54 6.72
C ARG A 374 -9.79 11.91 7.97
N LEU A 375 -8.60 12.47 7.79
CA LEU A 375 -7.72 13.01 8.82
C LEU A 375 -7.45 14.48 8.54
N THR A 376 -7.56 15.32 9.57
CA THR A 376 -7.29 16.77 9.52
C THR A 376 -6.22 17.12 10.53
N GLU A 377 -5.08 17.63 10.06
CA GLU A 377 -3.99 18.13 10.90
C GLU A 377 -4.44 19.37 11.69
N ASP A 378 -4.00 19.47 12.95
CA ASP A 378 -4.31 20.64 13.75
C ASP A 378 -3.77 21.93 13.12
N SER A 379 -4.58 22.99 13.16
CA SER A 379 -4.30 24.29 12.53
C SER A 379 -4.04 24.22 11.02
N ASN A 380 -4.39 23.11 10.37
CA ASN A 380 -4.07 22.85 8.97
C ASN A 380 -2.58 23.05 8.67
N ASP A 381 -1.72 22.61 9.59
CA ASP A 381 -0.27 22.70 9.46
C ASP A 381 0.34 21.33 9.10
N PRO A 382 1.02 21.18 7.95
CA PRO A 382 1.76 19.95 7.62
C PRO A 382 2.81 19.58 8.66
N ALA A 383 3.27 20.49 9.53
CA ALA A 383 4.20 20.18 10.62
C ALA A 383 3.51 19.80 11.94
N ALA A 384 2.17 19.80 12.01
CA ALA A 384 1.45 19.44 13.22
C ALA A 384 1.79 18.03 13.69
N VAL A 385 1.79 17.82 15.01
CA VAL A 385 2.04 16.53 15.66
C VAL A 385 0.76 15.91 16.24
N THR A 386 -0.37 16.57 16.02
CA THR A 386 -1.70 16.18 16.47
C THR A 386 -2.71 16.42 15.36
N PHE A 387 -3.75 15.60 15.34
CA PHE A 387 -4.78 15.62 14.30
C PHE A 387 -6.11 15.16 14.84
N ARG A 388 -7.16 15.42 14.07
CA ARG A 388 -8.47 14.79 14.21
C ARG A 388 -8.73 13.83 13.06
N TRP A 389 -9.55 12.83 13.30
CA TRP A 389 -9.92 11.84 12.28
C TRP A 389 -11.38 11.42 12.43
N GLN A 390 -11.97 10.96 11.33
CA GLN A 390 -13.29 10.35 11.28
C GLN A 390 -13.36 9.30 10.17
N MET A 391 -14.10 8.20 10.39
CA MET A 391 -14.47 7.29 9.29
C MET A 391 -15.55 7.97 8.45
N LEU A 392 -15.22 8.31 7.22
CA LEU A 392 -16.15 8.92 6.27
C LEU A 392 -17.06 7.86 5.65
N ALA A 393 -16.49 6.69 5.32
CA ALA A 393 -17.20 5.60 4.68
C ALA A 393 -16.81 4.25 5.30
N THR A 394 -17.77 3.33 5.35
CA THR A 394 -17.57 1.95 5.82
C THR A 394 -18.16 1.00 4.79
N GLY A 395 -17.33 0.07 4.30
CA GLY A 395 -17.76 -0.99 3.39
C GLY A 395 -18.67 -1.99 4.11
N GLY A 396 -19.39 -2.82 3.37
CA GLY A 396 -20.40 -3.74 3.88
C GLY A 396 -21.79 -3.47 3.30
N GLU A 397 -22.79 -4.27 3.67
CA GLU A 397 -24.13 -4.15 3.11
C GLU A 397 -24.92 -2.93 3.63
N PRO A 398 -25.72 -2.27 2.78
CA PRO A 398 -26.61 -1.19 3.21
C PRO A 398 -27.60 -1.59 4.31
N ALA A 399 -28.14 -2.81 4.25
CA ALA A 399 -29.04 -3.34 5.30
C ALA A 399 -28.37 -3.45 6.68
N ALA A 400 -27.04 -3.51 6.72
CA ALA A 400 -26.25 -3.53 7.94
C ALA A 400 -25.79 -2.13 8.40
N GLY A 401 -26.14 -1.07 7.66
CA GLY A 401 -25.73 0.31 7.94
C GLY A 401 -24.41 0.72 7.27
N ALA A 402 -23.92 -0.05 6.31
CA ALA A 402 -22.72 0.26 5.52
C ALA A 402 -23.09 0.79 4.11
N MET A 403 -22.10 0.98 3.23
CA MET A 403 -22.26 1.76 1.99
C MET A 403 -22.38 0.95 0.69
N GLY A 404 -22.30 -0.38 0.75
CA GLY A 404 -22.53 -1.26 -0.40
C GLY A 404 -21.29 -1.60 -1.23
N PHE A 405 -20.11 -1.09 -0.88
CA PHE A 405 -18.82 -1.54 -1.40
C PHE A 405 -18.13 -2.50 -0.41
N ALA A 406 -17.05 -3.14 -0.84
CA ALA A 406 -16.13 -3.86 0.06
C ALA A 406 -14.70 -3.73 -0.44
N ASN A 407 -13.74 -3.78 0.48
CA ASN A 407 -12.31 -3.74 0.20
C ASN A 407 -11.90 -2.51 -0.63
N PRO A 408 -12.13 -1.29 -0.10
CA PRO A 408 -11.72 -0.06 -0.75
C PRO A 408 -10.19 0.00 -0.83
N ASP A 409 -9.69 0.37 -2.01
CA ASP A 409 -8.27 0.45 -2.32
C ASP A 409 -7.96 1.87 -2.82
N ASN A 410 -7.56 2.07 -4.08
CA ASN A 410 -7.07 3.38 -4.53
C ASN A 410 -8.14 4.47 -4.47
N LEU A 411 -7.68 5.69 -4.18
CA LEU A 411 -8.45 6.90 -4.06
C LEU A 411 -8.00 7.91 -5.13
N LEU A 412 -8.91 8.79 -5.52
CA LEU A 412 -8.62 9.95 -6.36
C LEU A 412 -9.57 11.07 -5.99
N LEU A 413 -9.05 12.27 -5.79
CA LEU A 413 -9.87 13.45 -5.52
C LEU A 413 -10.11 14.24 -6.81
N ASP A 414 -11.36 14.59 -7.07
CA ASP A 414 -11.69 15.57 -8.12
C ASP A 414 -11.52 17.01 -7.61
N LYS A 415 -11.61 18.01 -8.50
CA LYS A 415 -11.48 19.45 -8.15
C LYS A 415 -12.55 19.96 -7.19
N ASN A 416 -13.68 19.27 -7.07
CA ASN A 416 -14.71 19.61 -6.09
C ASN A 416 -14.45 18.92 -4.74
N GLY A 417 -13.40 18.11 -4.65
CA GLY A 417 -13.02 17.35 -3.46
C GLY A 417 -13.84 16.08 -3.27
N ASN A 418 -14.58 15.61 -4.28
CA ASN A 418 -15.24 14.30 -4.17
C ASN A 418 -14.21 13.19 -4.30
N ILE A 419 -14.49 12.07 -3.63
CA ILE A 419 -13.61 10.91 -3.61
C ILE A 419 -14.08 9.92 -4.67
N TRP A 420 -13.20 9.55 -5.56
CA TRP A 420 -13.32 8.42 -6.45
C TRP A 420 -12.54 7.27 -5.82
N MET A 421 -13.21 6.15 -5.57
CA MET A 421 -12.66 5.03 -4.83
C MET A 421 -12.85 3.76 -5.65
N VAL A 422 -11.78 2.99 -5.82
CA VAL A 422 -11.84 1.66 -6.43
C VAL A 422 -11.82 0.57 -5.36
N THR A 423 -12.16 -0.66 -5.74
CA THR A 423 -12.17 -1.81 -4.82
C THR A 423 -11.25 -2.92 -5.31
N ASP A 424 -10.63 -3.62 -4.36
CA ASP A 424 -9.92 -4.87 -4.56
C ASP A 424 -10.40 -5.96 -3.57
N VAL A 425 -11.57 -6.53 -3.87
CA VAL A 425 -12.01 -7.78 -3.28
C VAL A 425 -11.21 -8.90 -3.94
N SER A 426 -10.43 -9.64 -3.14
CA SER A 426 -9.59 -10.72 -3.66
C SER A 426 -10.37 -11.73 -4.51
N THR A 427 -9.75 -12.24 -5.58
CA THR A 427 -10.42 -13.12 -6.55
C THR A 427 -11.00 -14.39 -5.92
N GLY A 428 -10.35 -14.92 -4.88
CA GLY A 428 -10.86 -16.06 -4.11
C GLY A 428 -12.17 -15.78 -3.35
N LYS A 429 -12.53 -14.52 -3.14
CA LYS A 429 -13.75 -14.09 -2.43
C LYS A 429 -14.79 -13.47 -3.36
N MET A 430 -14.36 -12.78 -4.40
CA MET A 430 -15.26 -12.10 -5.33
C MET A 430 -16.18 -13.10 -6.05
N ASN A 431 -17.45 -12.70 -6.28
CA ASN A 431 -18.47 -13.53 -6.94
C ASN A 431 -18.67 -14.96 -6.36
N GLN A 432 -18.20 -15.26 -5.16
CA GLN A 432 -18.44 -16.56 -4.52
C GLN A 432 -19.89 -16.67 -4.06
N SER A 433 -20.48 -17.87 -4.16
CA SER A 433 -21.85 -18.10 -3.73
C SER A 433 -22.01 -17.84 -2.23
N VAL A 434 -23.08 -17.14 -1.86
CA VAL A 434 -23.43 -16.85 -0.46
C VAL A 434 -24.79 -17.46 -0.21
N LYS A 435 -24.84 -18.70 0.29
CA LYS A 435 -26.11 -19.43 0.49
C LYS A 435 -26.69 -19.23 1.88
N ASN A 436 -25.82 -18.92 2.85
CA ASN A 436 -26.18 -18.71 4.25
C ASN A 436 -25.34 -17.55 4.80
N ARG A 437 -25.89 -16.80 5.75
CA ARG A 437 -25.22 -15.70 6.47
C ARG A 437 -24.61 -16.13 7.80
N THR A 438 -24.96 -17.33 8.25
CA THR A 438 -24.39 -17.98 9.42
C THR A 438 -24.04 -19.42 9.11
N ASP A 439 -23.00 -19.93 9.76
CA ASP A 439 -22.67 -21.35 9.73
C ASP A 439 -23.62 -22.16 10.64
N SER A 440 -23.41 -23.49 10.69
CA SER A 440 -24.22 -24.40 11.53
C SER A 440 -24.12 -24.12 13.03
N ASN A 441 -23.14 -23.33 13.46
CA ASN A 441 -22.92 -22.94 14.86
C ASN A 441 -23.45 -21.52 15.14
N GLY A 442 -24.09 -20.88 14.16
CA GLY A 442 -24.61 -19.51 14.29
C GLY A 442 -23.54 -18.42 14.15
N LYS A 443 -22.32 -18.75 13.72
CA LYS A 443 -21.26 -17.76 13.48
C LYS A 443 -21.45 -17.14 12.11
N ALA A 444 -21.26 -15.81 12.01
CA ALA A 444 -21.32 -15.10 10.74
C ALA A 444 -20.35 -15.69 9.69
N THR A 445 -20.84 -15.88 8.47
CA THR A 445 -20.04 -16.34 7.32
C THR A 445 -19.55 -15.15 6.50
N ALA A 446 -18.51 -15.37 5.68
CA ALA A 446 -18.04 -14.35 4.75
C ALA A 446 -19.12 -14.09 3.68
N ILE A 447 -19.44 -12.81 3.47
CA ILE A 447 -20.41 -12.38 2.46
C ILE A 447 -19.77 -11.58 1.32
N SER A 448 -18.44 -11.55 1.23
CA SER A 448 -17.71 -10.76 0.22
C SER A 448 -18.14 -11.07 -1.22
N GLY A 449 -18.61 -12.29 -1.50
CA GLY A 449 -19.13 -12.66 -2.81
C GLY A 449 -20.38 -11.89 -3.25
N LEU A 450 -21.11 -11.27 -2.32
CA LEU A 450 -22.30 -10.46 -2.63
C LEU A 450 -21.97 -9.22 -3.46
N PHE A 451 -20.79 -8.63 -3.25
CA PHE A 451 -20.37 -7.36 -3.85
C PHE A 451 -20.00 -7.48 -5.35
N GLY A 452 -19.87 -8.70 -5.87
CA GLY A 452 -19.71 -8.95 -7.30
C GLY A 452 -18.28 -8.70 -7.81
N ASN A 453 -18.17 -8.10 -8.99
CA ASN A 453 -16.87 -7.66 -9.53
C ASN A 453 -16.38 -6.41 -8.80
N ASN A 454 -15.06 -6.22 -8.81
CA ASN A 454 -14.45 -4.98 -8.39
C ASN A 454 -14.96 -3.78 -9.20
N ALA A 455 -14.97 -2.62 -8.56
CA ALA A 455 -15.76 -1.49 -9.00
C ALA A 455 -15.10 -0.15 -8.65
N ILE A 456 -15.57 0.90 -9.32
CA ILE A 456 -15.25 2.29 -9.00
C ILE A 456 -16.52 3.00 -8.51
N TRP A 457 -16.35 3.80 -7.47
CA TRP A 457 -17.39 4.48 -6.73
C TRP A 457 -17.09 5.97 -6.61
N LEU A 458 -18.13 6.78 -6.56
CA LEU A 458 -18.06 8.21 -6.25
C LEU A 458 -18.63 8.43 -4.84
N ILE A 459 -17.90 9.13 -3.99
CA ILE A 459 -18.32 9.56 -2.66
C ILE A 459 -18.21 11.09 -2.59
N PRO A 460 -19.34 11.83 -2.70
CA PRO A 460 -19.32 13.27 -2.51
C PRO A 460 -18.86 13.63 -1.10
N THR A 461 -18.11 14.72 -0.95
CA THR A 461 -17.64 15.19 0.37
C THR A 461 -18.40 16.40 0.89
N GLN A 462 -19.33 16.94 0.09
CA GLN A 462 -20.12 18.12 0.38
C GLN A 462 -21.55 18.01 -0.21
N GLY A 463 -22.47 18.81 0.31
CA GLY A 463 -23.89 18.81 -0.10
C GLY A 463 -24.73 17.69 0.55
N ASP A 464 -25.97 17.54 0.09
CA ASP A 464 -26.97 16.61 0.68
C ASP A 464 -26.62 15.12 0.48
N ASP A 465 -25.69 14.84 -0.43
CA ASP A 465 -25.17 13.51 -0.74
C ASP A 465 -23.78 13.25 -0.14
N ALA A 466 -23.26 14.17 0.68
CA ALA A 466 -21.97 14.00 1.35
C ALA A 466 -21.90 12.68 2.12
N GLY A 467 -20.86 11.90 1.88
CA GLY A 467 -20.62 10.61 2.52
C GLY A 467 -21.44 9.44 1.95
N LYS A 468 -22.28 9.64 0.92
CA LYS A 468 -22.95 8.52 0.24
C LYS A 468 -22.05 7.94 -0.85
N ALA A 469 -22.04 6.61 -1.00
CA ALA A 469 -21.31 5.94 -2.07
C ALA A 469 -22.23 5.64 -3.26
N PHE A 470 -21.82 6.07 -4.45
CA PHE A 470 -22.51 5.81 -5.72
C PHE A 470 -21.65 4.96 -6.63
N LEU A 471 -22.16 3.80 -7.04
CA LEU A 471 -21.47 2.94 -7.99
C LEU A 471 -21.38 3.65 -9.35
N PHE A 472 -20.15 3.88 -9.83
CA PHE A 472 -19.90 4.52 -11.12
C PHE A 472 -19.70 3.49 -12.23
N GLY A 473 -18.97 2.41 -11.95
CA GLY A 473 -18.69 1.37 -12.93
C GLY A 473 -18.11 0.11 -12.31
N THR A 474 -18.16 -1.00 -13.04
CA THR A 474 -17.63 -2.30 -12.62
C THR A 474 -16.60 -2.80 -13.63
N GLY A 475 -15.59 -3.52 -13.11
CA GLY A 475 -14.51 -4.12 -13.87
C GLY A 475 -14.94 -5.46 -14.49
N PRO A 476 -14.09 -6.04 -15.36
CA PRO A 476 -14.26 -7.44 -15.79
C PRO A 476 -14.15 -8.43 -14.61
N VAL A 477 -14.42 -9.70 -14.89
CA VAL A 477 -14.32 -10.75 -13.88
C VAL A 477 -12.86 -11.04 -13.52
N GLU A 478 -12.61 -11.46 -12.28
CA GLU A 478 -11.28 -11.86 -11.78
C GLU A 478 -10.22 -10.78 -12.02
N CYS A 479 -10.58 -9.53 -11.76
CA CYS A 479 -9.70 -8.38 -11.84
C CYS A 479 -9.94 -7.51 -10.61
N GLU A 480 -8.98 -6.64 -10.33
CA GLU A 480 -9.22 -5.40 -9.57
C GLU A 480 -9.32 -4.22 -10.53
N ILE A 481 -9.82 -3.11 -10.01
CA ILE A 481 -9.70 -1.79 -10.64
C ILE A 481 -8.73 -0.99 -9.79
N THR A 482 -7.73 -0.37 -10.41
CA THR A 482 -6.65 0.33 -9.68
C THR A 482 -6.14 1.55 -10.45
N GLY A 483 -5.42 2.44 -9.78
CA GLY A 483 -4.75 3.63 -10.33
C GLY A 483 -5.65 4.58 -11.16
N PRO A 484 -6.80 5.05 -10.63
CA PRO A 484 -7.58 6.07 -11.31
C PRO A 484 -6.79 7.40 -11.37
N CYS A 485 -6.82 8.09 -12.51
CA CYS A 485 -6.17 9.38 -12.69
C CYS A 485 -6.94 10.27 -13.67
N PHE A 486 -7.25 11.50 -13.27
CA PHE A 486 -7.87 12.47 -14.19
C PHE A 486 -6.85 13.19 -15.07
N THR A 487 -7.28 13.55 -16.28
CA THR A 487 -6.63 14.64 -17.02
C THR A 487 -6.75 15.94 -16.24
N VAL A 488 -5.86 16.89 -16.50
CA VAL A 488 -5.86 18.21 -15.83
C VAL A 488 -7.22 18.93 -15.96
N ASP A 489 -7.96 18.72 -17.05
CA ASP A 489 -9.29 19.30 -17.26
C ASP A 489 -10.46 18.44 -16.75
N GLU A 490 -10.18 17.25 -16.18
CA GLU A 490 -11.12 16.24 -15.68
C GLU A 490 -12.17 15.77 -16.69
N LYS A 491 -11.88 15.88 -17.99
CA LYS A 491 -12.77 15.36 -19.05
C LYS A 491 -12.51 13.89 -19.36
N SER A 492 -11.38 13.36 -18.94
CA SER A 492 -11.01 11.96 -19.14
C SER A 492 -10.41 11.41 -17.85
N MET A 493 -10.80 10.19 -17.51
CA MET A 493 -10.22 9.42 -16.41
C MET A 493 -9.49 8.21 -16.99
N PHE A 494 -8.19 8.12 -16.73
CA PHE A 494 -7.41 6.91 -16.93
C PHE A 494 -7.65 5.99 -15.74
N ILE A 495 -7.78 4.69 -15.98
CA ILE A 495 -7.94 3.71 -14.92
C ILE A 495 -7.37 2.36 -15.37
N SER A 496 -6.73 1.64 -14.46
CA SER A 496 -6.09 0.36 -14.75
C SER A 496 -7.01 -0.79 -14.39
N ILE A 497 -7.10 -1.75 -15.30
CA ILE A 497 -7.69 -3.06 -15.05
C ILE A 497 -6.53 -4.03 -14.82
N GLN A 498 -6.26 -4.38 -13.57
CA GLN A 498 -5.17 -5.27 -13.21
C GLN A 498 -5.62 -6.73 -13.32
N HIS A 499 -4.66 -7.61 -13.68
CA HIS A 499 -4.76 -9.07 -13.63
C HIS A 499 -6.11 -9.75 -14.04
N PRO A 500 -6.84 -9.30 -15.08
CA PRO A 500 -8.10 -9.94 -15.44
C PRO A 500 -7.92 -11.44 -15.73
N GLY A 501 -8.78 -12.27 -15.15
CA GLY A 501 -8.67 -13.72 -15.25
C GLY A 501 -7.60 -14.32 -14.33
N GLU A 502 -7.31 -13.68 -13.19
CA GLU A 502 -6.30 -14.13 -12.23
C GLU A 502 -6.44 -15.62 -11.86
N ALA A 503 -7.65 -16.07 -11.50
CA ALA A 503 -7.87 -17.43 -11.00
C ALA A 503 -8.05 -18.48 -12.10
N ASN A 504 -8.77 -18.15 -13.18
CA ASN A 504 -9.16 -19.12 -14.20
C ASN A 504 -8.52 -18.86 -15.58
N GLY A 505 -7.75 -17.79 -15.71
CA GLY A 505 -7.08 -17.40 -16.95
C GLY A 505 -8.07 -17.10 -18.08
N ILE A 506 -7.91 -17.82 -19.19
CA ILE A 506 -8.72 -17.63 -20.39
C ILE A 506 -10.14 -18.14 -20.16
N ARG A 507 -11.15 -17.27 -20.39
CA ARG A 507 -12.53 -17.74 -20.52
C ARG A 507 -12.68 -18.53 -21.81
N LYS A 508 -12.86 -19.85 -21.68
CA LYS A 508 -13.01 -20.75 -22.83
C LYS A 508 -14.48 -20.99 -23.19
N ASN A 509 -14.81 -20.97 -24.48
CA ASN A 509 -16.16 -21.26 -24.98
C ASN A 509 -17.26 -20.44 -24.29
N GLN A 510 -16.94 -19.20 -23.87
CA GLN A 510 -17.84 -18.33 -23.10
C GLN A 510 -18.43 -18.99 -21.83
N VAL A 511 -17.71 -19.92 -21.21
CA VAL A 511 -18.15 -20.64 -20.01
C VAL A 511 -18.61 -19.67 -18.90
N GLN A 512 -19.68 -20.07 -18.20
CA GLN A 512 -20.22 -19.37 -17.05
C GLN A 512 -20.86 -20.38 -16.08
N GLU A 513 -20.97 -20.01 -14.83
CA GLU A 513 -21.56 -20.83 -13.76
C GLU A 513 -22.76 -20.10 -13.16
N SER A 514 -23.82 -20.87 -12.85
CA SER A 514 -24.97 -20.37 -12.09
C SER A 514 -24.67 -20.38 -10.60
N ARG A 515 -24.64 -19.22 -9.94
CA ARG A 515 -24.36 -19.09 -8.51
C ARG A 515 -25.50 -18.42 -7.77
N GLU A 516 -25.68 -18.83 -6.51
CA GLU A 516 -26.76 -18.34 -5.63
C GLU A 516 -26.20 -17.37 -4.59
N PHE A 517 -26.91 -16.26 -4.35
CA PHE A 517 -26.53 -15.19 -3.45
C PHE A 517 -27.74 -14.80 -2.59
N LEU A 518 -27.64 -15.00 -1.29
CA LEU A 518 -28.64 -14.62 -0.30
C LEU A 518 -28.42 -13.15 0.05
N LEU A 519 -29.15 -12.26 -0.62
CA LEU A 519 -29.08 -10.80 -0.42
C LEU A 519 -30.11 -10.34 0.61
N MET A 520 -29.94 -9.10 1.06
CA MET A 520 -30.94 -8.38 1.84
C MET A 520 -31.46 -7.19 1.02
N THR A 521 -32.75 -6.92 1.12
CA THR A 521 -33.33 -5.63 0.70
C THR A 521 -32.79 -4.51 1.61
N THR A 522 -32.99 -3.25 1.23
CA THR A 522 -32.62 -2.12 2.09
C THR A 522 -33.42 -2.08 3.41
N THR A 523 -34.54 -2.80 3.49
CA THR A 523 -35.34 -2.98 4.71
C THR A 523 -34.95 -4.22 5.52
N GLY A 524 -33.96 -4.99 5.06
CA GLY A 524 -33.40 -6.15 5.78
C GLY A 524 -34.08 -7.49 5.48
N GLU A 525 -34.96 -7.57 4.49
CA GLU A 525 -35.61 -8.82 4.09
C GLU A 525 -34.68 -9.65 3.20
N GLU A 526 -34.54 -10.94 3.51
CA GLU A 526 -33.70 -11.84 2.73
C GLU A 526 -34.39 -12.29 1.43
N PHE A 527 -33.61 -12.34 0.34
CA PHE A 527 -34.05 -12.97 -0.90
C PHE A 527 -32.87 -13.61 -1.64
N LEU A 528 -33.16 -14.67 -2.39
CA LEU A 528 -32.16 -15.38 -3.17
C LEU A 528 -32.08 -14.80 -4.59
N GLN A 529 -30.88 -14.35 -4.98
CA GLN A 529 -30.57 -13.98 -6.35
C GLN A 529 -29.71 -15.05 -6.99
N THR A 530 -30.06 -15.46 -8.21
CA THR A 530 -29.19 -16.29 -9.06
C THR A 530 -28.46 -15.41 -10.06
N ARG A 531 -27.13 -15.56 -10.16
CA ARG A 531 -26.30 -14.84 -11.15
C ARG A 531 -25.60 -15.84 -12.07
N GLN A 532 -25.42 -15.46 -13.34
CA GLN A 532 -24.53 -16.15 -14.26
C GLN A 532 -23.15 -15.50 -14.16
N VAL A 533 -22.17 -16.22 -13.63
CA VAL A 533 -20.81 -15.71 -13.38
C VAL A 533 -19.86 -16.29 -14.44
N PRO A 534 -19.24 -15.45 -15.29
CA PRO A 534 -18.19 -15.90 -16.20
C PRO A 534 -17.04 -16.60 -15.46
N ILE A 535 -16.48 -17.66 -16.04
CA ILE A 535 -15.31 -18.35 -15.49
C ILE A 535 -14.09 -18.02 -16.35
N GLY A 536 -13.12 -17.29 -15.80
CA GLY A 536 -12.00 -16.69 -16.51
C GLY A 536 -12.39 -15.42 -17.29
N SER A 537 -11.42 -14.81 -17.97
CA SER A 537 -11.59 -13.56 -18.71
C SER A 537 -11.08 -13.63 -20.15
N ASN A 538 -11.68 -12.83 -21.04
CA ASN A 538 -11.15 -12.53 -22.39
C ASN A 538 -10.96 -11.01 -22.59
N TRP A 539 -10.92 -10.24 -21.50
CA TRP A 539 -10.69 -8.80 -21.53
C TRP A 539 -9.27 -8.46 -22.02
N PRO A 540 -9.04 -7.39 -22.80
CA PRO A 540 -10.01 -6.39 -23.26
C PRO A 540 -10.66 -6.72 -24.60
N THR A 541 -10.12 -7.69 -25.36
CA THR A 541 -10.55 -7.94 -26.74
C THR A 541 -11.97 -8.48 -26.85
N LYS A 542 -12.45 -9.18 -25.80
CA LYS A 542 -13.74 -9.88 -25.74
C LYS A 542 -13.91 -10.95 -26.83
N SER A 543 -12.85 -11.24 -27.58
CA SER A 543 -12.84 -12.31 -28.56
C SER A 543 -12.85 -13.65 -27.83
N ALA A 544 -13.63 -14.61 -28.33
CA ALA A 544 -13.71 -15.94 -27.74
C ALA A 544 -12.30 -16.55 -27.63
N ASP A 545 -12.01 -17.12 -26.45
CA ASP A 545 -10.74 -17.80 -26.13
C ASP A 545 -9.48 -16.93 -26.22
N ALA A 546 -9.62 -15.61 -26.36
CA ALA A 546 -8.48 -14.70 -26.34
C ALA A 546 -7.89 -14.61 -24.93
N PRO A 547 -6.56 -14.63 -24.79
CA PRO A 547 -5.93 -14.51 -23.48
C PRO A 547 -6.23 -13.14 -22.87
N PRO A 548 -6.55 -13.09 -21.56
CA PRO A 548 -6.81 -11.82 -20.93
C PRO A 548 -5.52 -11.01 -20.81
N LYS A 549 -5.65 -9.68 -20.76
CA LYS A 549 -4.53 -8.75 -20.63
C LYS A 549 -4.87 -7.61 -19.68
N PRO A 550 -3.99 -7.26 -18.73
CA PRO A 550 -4.06 -5.98 -18.04
C PRO A 550 -4.08 -4.83 -19.05
N ALA A 551 -4.82 -3.78 -18.74
CA ALA A 551 -4.94 -2.62 -19.63
C ALA A 551 -5.25 -1.35 -18.85
N VAL A 552 -4.67 -0.23 -19.29
CA VAL A 552 -5.15 1.10 -18.92
C VAL A 552 -6.26 1.48 -19.89
N VAL A 553 -7.41 1.88 -19.36
CA VAL A 553 -8.54 2.38 -20.14
C VAL A 553 -8.80 3.85 -19.86
N VAL A 554 -9.42 4.52 -20.82
CA VAL A 554 -9.81 5.93 -20.70
C VAL A 554 -11.33 6.01 -20.69
N VAL A 555 -11.88 6.53 -19.60
CA VAL A 555 -13.29 6.81 -19.44
C VAL A 555 -13.53 8.27 -19.77
N THR A 556 -14.42 8.53 -20.73
CA THR A 556 -14.82 9.87 -21.15
C THR A 556 -16.33 9.98 -21.17
N LYS A 557 -16.87 11.15 -20.82
CA LYS A 557 -18.28 11.41 -21.05
C LYS A 557 -18.55 11.45 -22.55
N SER A 558 -19.44 10.60 -23.05
CA SER A 558 -19.90 10.71 -24.43
C SER A 558 -20.65 12.03 -24.59
N SER A 559 -20.23 12.85 -25.56
CA SER A 559 -21.09 13.89 -26.11
C SER A 559 -22.14 13.19 -26.96
N ILE A 560 -23.14 12.59 -26.32
CA ILE A 560 -24.35 12.17 -27.00
C ILE A 560 -25.06 13.46 -27.41
N ASN A 561 -24.95 13.79 -28.70
CA ASN A 561 -25.89 14.67 -29.38
C ASN A 561 -27.18 13.90 -29.67
#